data_AF-A0A1G8JLP1-F1
#
_entry.id   AF-A0A1G8JLP1-F1
#
_cell.length_a   1.000
_cell.length_b   1.000
_cell.length_c   1.000
_cell.angle_alpha   90.00
_cell.angle_beta   90.00
_cell.angle_gamma   90.00
#
_symmetry.space_group_name_H-M   'P 1'
#
loop_
_entity.id
_entity.type
_entity.pdbx_description
1 polymer ?
#
loop_
_entity_poly.entity_id
_entity_poly.type
_entity_poly.pdbx_seq_one_letter_code
_entity_poly.pdbx_strand_id
1 'polypeptide(L)'
;MSNLVRHPVIGVILGLAALGLIYRLWTNPSALFLTLMITALFAVGLYFLLTRVVLPRRSGGMDSNYRKALKQSKARQKQQEAAKQRRRKKKSHLKVIDGQRKK
;
A
#
# COMPACT_ATOMS: atom_id res chain seq x y z
N MET A 1 31.97 -2.15 -25.30
CA MET A 1 33.30 -1.63 -24.88
C MET A 1 33.10 -0.75 -23.67
N SER A 2 33.81 -1.04 -22.58
CA SER A 2 33.63 -0.42 -21.27
C SER A 2 33.76 1.10 -21.35
N ASN A 3 32.73 1.83 -20.92
CA ASN A 3 32.70 3.30 -20.85
C ASN A 3 33.84 3.88 -20.00
N LEU A 4 34.50 3.02 -19.21
CA LEU A 4 35.67 3.32 -18.39
C LEU A 4 36.91 3.71 -19.21
N VAL A 5 37.08 3.15 -20.42
CA VAL A 5 38.22 3.47 -21.30
C VAL A 5 37.98 4.76 -22.09
N ARG A 6 36.70 5.09 -22.36
CA ARG A 6 36.31 6.31 -23.07
C ARG A 6 36.47 7.57 -22.21
N HIS A 7 36.44 7.44 -20.89
CA HIS A 7 36.65 8.53 -19.95
C HIS A 7 37.76 8.16 -18.95
N PRO A 8 39.04 8.37 -19.33
CA PRO A 8 40.18 8.00 -18.49
C PRO A 8 40.15 8.68 -17.11
N VAL A 9 39.53 9.86 -17.03
CA VAL A 9 39.26 10.59 -15.79
C VAL A 9 38.44 9.76 -14.80
N ILE A 10 37.43 9.02 -15.27
CA ILE A 10 36.60 8.15 -14.40
C ILE A 10 37.44 7.00 -13.83
N GLY A 11 38.35 6.44 -14.65
CA GLY A 11 39.30 5.42 -14.20
C GLY A 11 40.24 5.94 -13.10
N VAL A 12 40.78 7.15 -13.27
CA VAL A 12 41.64 7.80 -12.27
C VAL A 12 40.88 8.09 -10.98
N ILE A 13 39.65 8.62 -11.06
CA ILE A 13 38.80 8.88 -9.88
C ILE A 13 38.50 7.59 -9.13
N LEU A 14 38.12 6.52 -9.84
CA LEU A 14 37.87 5.22 -9.22
C LEU A 14 39.14 4.62 -8.60
N GLY A 15 40.29 4.76 -9.25
CA GLY A 15 41.58 4.33 -8.71
C GLY A 15 41.95 5.07 -7.42
N LEU A 16 41.81 6.40 -7.41
CA LEU A 16 42.04 7.22 -6.21
C LEU A 16 41.04 6.89 -5.10
N ALA A 17 39.77 6.67 -5.43
CA ALA A 17 38.75 6.29 -4.45
C ALA A 17 39.07 4.93 -3.81
N ALA A 18 39.49 3.94 -4.61
CA ALA A 18 39.91 2.64 -4.11
C ALA A 18 41.14 2.74 -3.20
N LEU A 19 42.17 3.49 -3.62
CA LEU A 19 43.37 3.71 -2.82
C LEU A 19 43.05 4.45 -1.51
N GLY A 20 42.19 5.47 -1.55
CA GLY A 20 41.74 6.19 -0.36
C GLY A 20 41.00 5.29 0.62
N LEU A 21 40.19 4.35 0.12
CA LEU A 21 39.51 3.36 0.97
C LEU A 21 40.50 2.37 1.60
N ILE A 22 41.46 1.85 0.83
CA ILE A 22 42.50 0.94 1.34
C ILE A 22 43.35 1.65 2.40
N TYR A 23 43.76 2.89 2.16
CA TYR A 23 44.53 3.68 3.12
C TYR A 23 43.76 3.93 4.42
N ARG A 24 42.46 4.25 4.30
CA ARG A 24 41.59 4.46 5.47
C ARG A 24 41.32 3.17 6.24
N LEU A 25 41.30 2.03 5.54
CA LEU A 25 41.16 0.70 6.15
C LEU A 25 42.39 0.31 6.96
N TRP A 26 43.59 0.68 6.51
CA TRP A 26 44.82 0.37 7.24
C TRP A 26 45.09 1.31 8.41
N THR A 27 44.82 2.60 8.23
CA THR A 27 45.10 3.61 9.25
C THR A 27 44.08 3.62 10.38
N ASN A 28 42.79 3.45 10.06
CA ASN A 28 41.70 3.50 11.06
C ASN A 28 40.51 2.59 10.67
N PRO A 29 40.66 1.26 10.74
CA PRO A 29 39.61 0.31 10.37
C PRO A 29 38.36 0.43 11.27
N SER A 30 38.56 0.70 12.57
CA SER A 30 37.47 0.85 13.54
C SER A 30 36.59 2.07 13.23
N ALA A 31 37.19 3.19 12.82
CA ALA A 31 36.47 4.40 12.45
C ALA A 31 35.58 4.18 11.21
N LEU A 32 36.06 3.42 10.21
CA LEU A 32 35.24 3.05 9.06
C LEU A 32 34.02 2.23 9.47
N PHE A 33 34.22 1.23 10.33
CA PHE A 33 33.12 0.39 10.80
C PHE A 33 32.10 1.18 11.62
N LEU A 34 32.55 2.05 12.52
CA LEU A 34 31.68 2.96 13.29
C LEU A 34 30.91 3.91 12.37
N THR A 35 31.57 4.49 11.37
CA THR A 35 30.90 5.38 10.40
C THR A 35 29.83 4.62 9.62
N LEU A 36 30.13 3.39 9.19
CA LEU A 36 29.18 2.53 8.48
C LEU A 36 28.00 2.13 9.37
N MET A 37 28.25 1.79 10.63
CA MET A 37 27.22 1.50 11.61
C MET A 37 26.33 2.72 11.87
N ILE A 38 26.91 3.88 12.15
CA ILE A 38 26.17 5.13 12.43
C ILE A 38 25.32 5.51 11.22
N THR A 39 25.88 5.46 10.01
CA THR A 39 25.14 5.76 8.78
C THR A 39 24.02 4.77 8.51
N ALA A 40 24.25 3.47 8.71
CA ALA A 40 23.20 2.45 8.62
C ALA A 40 22.09 2.69 9.67
N LEU A 41 22.46 3.00 10.91
CA LEU A 41 21.52 3.30 12.00
C LEU A 41 20.70 4.56 11.69
N PHE A 42 21.34 5.60 11.14
CA PHE A 42 20.66 6.81 10.70
C PHE A 42 19.71 6.52 9.54
N ALA A 43 20.12 5.74 8.54
CA ALA A 43 19.29 5.40 7.39
C ALA A 43 18.06 4.58 7.83
N VAL A 44 18.25 3.59 8.69
CA VAL A 44 17.15 2.78 9.26
C VAL A 44 16.26 3.65 10.15
N GLY A 45 16.84 4.50 11.00
CA GLY A 45 16.11 5.42 11.86
C GLY A 45 15.26 6.40 11.06
N LEU A 46 15.82 6.97 9.99
CA LEU A 46 15.13 7.90 9.10
C LEU A 46 14.04 7.17 8.30
N TYR A 47 14.34 6.00 7.74
CA TYR A 47 13.35 5.16 7.06
C TYR A 47 12.20 4.78 7.99
N PHE A 48 12.50 4.34 9.22
CA PHE A 48 11.51 4.00 10.22
C PHE A 48 10.69 5.22 10.61
N LEU A 49 11.32 6.38 10.83
CA LEU A 49 10.63 7.62 11.18
C LEU A 49 9.66 8.04 10.06
N LEU A 50 10.13 8.05 8.81
CA LEU A 50 9.32 8.39 7.65
C LEU A 50 8.17 7.40 7.45
N THR A 51 8.43 6.11 7.54
CA THR A 51 7.39 5.09 7.35
C THR A 51 6.41 4.98 8.51
N ARG A 52 6.85 5.28 9.75
CA ARG A 52 6.02 5.17 10.97
C ARG A 52 5.19 6.42 11.23
N VAL A 53 5.76 7.60 10.98
CA VAL A 53 5.15 8.91 11.30
C VAL A 53 4.50 9.55 10.08
N VAL A 54 5.14 9.49 8.91
CA VAL A 54 4.68 10.22 7.71
C VAL A 54 3.75 9.36 6.85
N LEU A 55 3.99 8.05 6.77
CA LEU A 55 3.03 7.13 6.17
C LEU A 55 2.02 6.69 7.24
N PRO A 56 0.78 7.23 7.27
CA PRO A 56 -0.28 6.55 7.99
C PRO A 56 -0.33 5.16 7.38
N ARG A 57 -0.05 4.15 8.22
CA ARG A 57 -0.04 2.74 7.86
C ARG A 57 -1.15 2.55 6.83
N ARG A 58 -0.78 2.32 5.56
CA ARG A 58 -1.70 1.73 4.57
C ARG A 58 -1.91 0.29 5.03
N SER A 59 -2.52 0.16 6.20
CA SER A 59 -3.04 -1.07 6.73
C SER A 59 -3.99 -1.52 5.63
N GLY A 60 -3.68 -2.65 5.01
CA GLY A 60 -4.52 -3.31 4.00
C GLY A 60 -5.87 -3.77 4.57
N GLY A 61 -6.41 -3.07 5.55
CA GLY A 61 -7.78 -3.17 6.00
C GLY A 61 -8.67 -2.41 5.02
N MET A 62 -9.64 -3.15 4.51
CA MET A 62 -10.81 -2.69 3.76
C MET A 62 -11.12 -1.20 3.97
N ASP A 63 -11.13 -0.43 2.88
CA ASP A 63 -11.37 1.02 2.88
C ASP A 63 -12.54 1.39 3.81
N SER A 64 -12.32 2.39 4.67
CA SER A 64 -13.32 2.85 5.63
C SER A 64 -14.65 3.20 4.96
N ASN A 65 -14.59 3.66 3.70
CA ASN A 65 -15.74 3.96 2.87
C ASN A 65 -16.46 2.69 2.40
N TYR A 66 -15.72 1.66 2.03
CA TYR A 66 -16.29 0.36 1.68
C TYR A 66 -16.97 -0.30 2.88
N ARG A 67 -16.36 -0.22 4.08
CA ARG A 67 -16.99 -0.72 5.32
C ARG A 67 -18.30 0.00 5.63
N LYS A 68 -18.38 1.33 5.40
CA LYS A 68 -19.61 2.11 5.55
C LYS A 68 -20.66 1.69 4.50
N ALA A 69 -20.26 1.54 3.25
CA ALA A 69 -21.14 1.11 2.16
C ALA A 69 -21.73 -0.29 2.41
N LEU A 70 -20.93 -1.23 2.91
CA LEU A 70 -21.42 -2.56 3.28
C LEU A 70 -22.46 -2.52 4.40
N LYS A 71 -22.22 -1.72 5.44
CA LYS A 71 -23.20 -1.54 6.53
C LYS A 71 -24.50 -0.95 6.01
N GLN A 72 -24.42 0.05 5.15
CA GLN A 72 -25.59 0.69 4.55
C GLN A 72 -26.35 -0.27 3.63
N SER A 73 -25.64 -1.06 2.82
CA SER A 73 -26.23 -2.09 1.96
C SER A 73 -26.97 -3.15 2.76
N LYS A 74 -26.34 -3.72 3.80
CA LYS A 74 -26.98 -4.68 4.71
C LYS A 74 -28.23 -4.11 5.38
N ALA A 75 -28.19 -2.85 5.82
CA ALA A 75 -29.34 -2.20 6.44
C ALA A 75 -30.51 -2.04 5.44
N ARG A 76 -30.22 -1.60 4.21
CA ARG A 76 -31.23 -1.47 3.13
C ARG A 76 -31.83 -2.82 2.74
N GLN A 77 -31.02 -3.87 2.66
CA GLN A 77 -31.48 -5.22 2.31
C GLN A 77 -32.45 -5.77 3.37
N LYS A 78 -32.13 -5.60 4.66
CA LYS A 78 -33.02 -5.99 5.77
C LYS A 78 -34.35 -5.21 5.75
N GLN A 79 -34.32 -3.92 5.41
CA GLN A 79 -35.54 -3.11 5.26
C GLN A 79 -36.40 -3.56 4.07
N GLN A 80 -35.77 -3.91 2.94
CA GLN A 80 -36.48 -4.43 1.77
C GLN A 80 -37.12 -5.80 2.05
N GLU A 81 -36.44 -6.69 2.75
CA GLU A 81 -36.99 -7.97 3.18
C GLU A 81 -38.20 -7.79 4.11
N ALA A 82 -38.09 -6.90 5.11
CA ALA A 82 -39.21 -6.58 5.99
C ALA A 82 -40.40 -5.95 5.24
N ALA A 83 -40.15 -5.07 4.27
CA ALA A 83 -41.19 -4.47 3.44
C ALA A 83 -41.86 -5.50 2.52
N LYS A 84 -41.09 -6.45 1.95
CA LYS A 84 -41.60 -7.52 1.09
C LYS A 84 -42.44 -8.51 1.89
N GLN A 85 -42.04 -8.84 3.12
CA GLN A 85 -42.85 -9.64 4.05
C GLN A 85 -44.15 -8.93 4.43
N ARG A 86 -44.11 -7.62 4.70
CA ARG A 86 -45.32 -6.81 4.95
C ARG A 86 -46.26 -6.77 3.75
N ARG A 87 -45.73 -6.63 2.53
CA ARG A 87 -46.53 -6.68 1.28
C ARG A 87 -47.18 -8.05 1.07
N ARG A 88 -46.47 -9.16 1.33
CA ARG A 88 -47.03 -10.52 1.24
C ARG A 88 -48.16 -10.79 2.23
N LYS A 89 -48.12 -10.16 3.42
CA LYS A 89 -49.19 -10.29 4.43
C LYS A 89 -50.45 -9.50 4.09
N LYS A 90 -50.38 -8.51 3.19
CA LYS A 90 -51.57 -7.83 2.69
C LYS A 90 -52.19 -8.67 1.58
N LYS A 91 -53.35 -9.28 1.84
CA LYS A 91 -54.15 -9.93 0.80
C LYS A 91 -54.44 -8.89 -0.28
N SER A 92 -54.05 -9.19 -1.53
CA SER A 92 -54.54 -8.46 -2.69
C SER A 92 -56.05 -8.64 -2.74
N HIS A 93 -56.80 -7.55 -2.57
CA HIS A 93 -58.26 -7.55 -2.78
C HIS A 93 -58.63 -7.57 -4.27
N LEU A 94 -57.64 -7.51 -5.16
CA LEU A 94 -57.84 -7.57 -6.60
C LEU A 94 -57.88 -9.04 -7.03
N LYS A 95 -59.03 -9.47 -7.56
CA LYS A 95 -59.14 -10.70 -8.34
C LYS A 95 -58.65 -10.40 -9.76
N VAL A 96 -57.72 -11.21 -10.25
CA VAL A 96 -57.35 -11.23 -11.67
C VAL A 96 -58.58 -11.74 -12.43
N ILE A 97 -59.16 -10.90 -13.28
CA ILE A 97 -60.16 -11.33 -14.25
C ILE A 97 -59.36 -11.88 -15.42
N ASP A 98 -59.36 -13.20 -15.59
CA ASP A 98 -58.73 -13.84 -16.75
C ASP A 98 -59.49 -13.40 -18.01
N GLY A 99 -58.78 -12.67 -18.87
CA GLY A 99 -59.31 -12.22 -20.15
C GLY A 99 -59.55 -13.42 -21.05
N GLN A 100 -60.82 -13.76 -21.28
CA GLN A 100 -61.29 -14.73 -22.27
C GLN A 100 -60.92 -14.24 -23.68
N ARG A 101 -59.67 -14.38 -24.11
CA ARG A 101 -59.31 -14.24 -25.52
C ARG A 101 -59.69 -15.55 -26.24
N LYS A 102 -60.81 -15.51 -26.97
CA LYS A 102 -61.17 -16.56 -27.94
C LYS A 102 -60.12 -16.60 -29.06
N LYS A 103 -59.74 -17.83 -29.45
CA LYS A 103 -58.91 -18.14 -30.61
C LYS A 103 -59.63 -17.80 -31.91
#